data_AF-A0A7S0ATV9-F1
#
_entry.id   AF-A0A7S0ATV9-F1
#
_cell.length_a   1.000
_cell.length_b   1.000
_cell.length_c   1.000
_cell.angle_alpha   90.00
_cell.angle_beta   90.00
_cell.angle_gamma   90.00
#
_symmetry.space_group_name_H-M   'P 1'
#
loop_
_entity.id
_entity.type
_entity.pdbx_description
1 polymer ?
#
loop_
_entity_poly.entity_id
_entity_poly.type
_entity_poly.pdbx_seq_one_letter_code
_entity_poly.pdbx_strand_id
1 'polypeptide(L)'
;IHLVLLPADPVSRLFHEATDAHSQELQEVGSTLCDDRGRPKVKSIKDADTDRTTDRGGFLHVVSVRVAQACRPCDDTDVPSRALRSAITHPTLQGAWTLATSIADANVYFTKADKKLRERLRPRWNRDGAALTVEEEAAEKEKSKRLEECMRLDSRTFLRVGYQQIPEVLGPGVHANWFFALPRFLNEDMLSDADAFEVGLLKYPELPPEPEGANKKLLDLLMRACYSRRDELDTRHRGTIMLAKKVNQMRTAIALTRRQIEEQEERSNIYSSQIDVLLQLYREIEATSPGDATRESIQEFEEKKELEEAEIRERDEKRTKINEAEAEFNEELSKGKKAMAEDDDRIRERDENFVQNVKSLIEDDEASIRKAFVLHCAARFRLNDLFDVLLDLVPANERKAAINEVDFCGCTPLFTAAQSVPDNIGQANEQYDFVEKVLKL
;
A
#
# COMPACT_ATOMS: atom_id res chain seq x y z
N ILE A 1 -6.28 -31.47 7.35
CA ILE A 1 -6.96 -30.48 6.49
C ILE A 1 -7.21 -29.26 7.34
N HIS A 2 -6.89 -28.07 6.82
CA HIS A 2 -7.15 -26.81 7.51
C HIS A 2 -8.32 -26.11 6.83
N LEU A 3 -9.42 -25.94 7.58
CA LEU A 3 -10.66 -25.35 7.11
C LEU A 3 -10.94 -24.08 7.92
N VAL A 4 -11.26 -22.98 7.23
CA VAL A 4 -11.74 -21.74 7.85
C VAL A 4 -13.20 -21.59 7.48
N LEU A 5 -14.07 -21.50 8.50
CA LEU A 5 -15.51 -21.28 8.34
C LEU A 5 -15.84 -19.86 8.78
N LEU A 6 -16.41 -19.08 7.87
CA LEU A 6 -16.94 -17.74 8.15
C LEU A 6 -18.47 -17.82 8.17
N PRO A 7 -19.10 -17.83 9.35
CA PRO A 7 -20.55 -17.92 9.43
C PRO A 7 -21.19 -16.65 8.86
N ALA A 8 -22.27 -16.81 8.08
CA ALA A 8 -23.13 -15.69 7.71
C ALA A 8 -23.98 -15.31 8.95
N ASP A 9 -23.46 -14.41 9.76
CA ASP A 9 -24.20 -13.87 10.89
C ASP A 9 -25.34 -12.97 10.36
N PRO A 10 -26.60 -13.18 10.78
CA PRO A 10 -27.72 -12.32 10.40
C PRO A 10 -27.61 -10.88 10.93
N VAL A 11 -26.68 -10.59 11.85
CA VAL A 11 -26.57 -9.30 12.57
C VAL A 11 -25.17 -8.65 12.45
N SER A 12 -24.12 -9.39 12.08
CA SER A 12 -22.74 -8.88 12.02
C SER A 12 -22.38 -8.22 10.68
N ARG A 13 -21.28 -7.46 10.79
CA ARG A 13 -20.60 -6.58 9.84
C ARG A 13 -20.30 -7.23 8.49
N LEU A 14 -20.00 -6.38 7.52
CA LEU A 14 -19.73 -6.71 6.12
C LEU A 14 -18.78 -7.90 6.01
N PHE A 15 -19.13 -8.90 5.20
CA PHE A 15 -18.36 -10.12 4.96
C PHE A 15 -16.89 -9.84 4.62
N HIS A 16 -16.62 -8.74 3.90
CA HIS A 16 -15.27 -8.31 3.56
C HIS A 16 -14.44 -7.88 4.77
N GLU A 17 -15.05 -7.36 5.84
CA GLU A 17 -14.31 -7.04 7.08
C GLU A 17 -13.87 -8.33 7.80
N ALA A 18 -14.69 -9.38 7.73
CA ALA A 18 -14.35 -10.68 8.32
C ALA A 18 -13.25 -11.38 7.52
N THR A 19 -13.29 -11.34 6.19
CA THR A 19 -12.23 -11.93 5.36
C THR A 19 -10.90 -11.18 5.49
N ASP A 20 -10.94 -9.84 5.50
CA ASP A 20 -9.78 -8.95 5.70
C ASP A 20 -9.03 -9.26 7.00
N ALA A 21 -9.76 -9.49 8.10
CA ALA A 21 -9.17 -9.83 9.40
C ALA A 21 -8.44 -11.19 9.43
N HIS A 22 -8.69 -12.08 8.46
CA HIS A 22 -8.19 -13.45 8.49
C HIS A 22 -7.07 -13.72 7.49
N SER A 23 -7.20 -13.26 6.23
CA SER A 23 -6.08 -13.20 5.28
C SER A 23 -6.41 -12.35 4.06
N GLN A 24 -5.37 -11.75 3.48
CA GLN A 24 -5.48 -11.03 2.20
C GLN A 24 -6.02 -11.96 1.09
N GLU A 25 -5.56 -13.22 1.04
CA GLU A 25 -6.06 -14.22 0.08
C GLU A 25 -7.57 -14.43 0.22
N LEU A 26 -8.08 -14.57 1.44
CA LEU A 26 -9.52 -14.72 1.71
C LEU A 26 -10.32 -13.49 1.29
N GLN A 27 -9.75 -12.29 1.46
CA GLN A 27 -10.37 -11.05 1.03
C GLN A 27 -10.42 -10.95 -0.50
N GLU A 28 -9.35 -11.34 -1.20
CA GLU A 28 -9.29 -11.38 -2.66
C GLU A 28 -10.30 -12.38 -3.24
N VAL A 29 -10.31 -13.63 -2.72
CA VAL A 29 -11.29 -14.66 -3.11
C VAL A 29 -12.71 -14.20 -2.80
N GLY A 30 -12.91 -13.75 -1.56
CA GLY A 30 -14.21 -13.40 -1.02
C GLY A 30 -14.82 -12.20 -1.73
N SER A 31 -14.02 -11.17 -2.03
CA SER A 31 -14.51 -9.97 -2.74
C SER A 31 -14.82 -10.21 -4.21
N THR A 32 -14.10 -11.13 -4.84
CA THR A 32 -14.33 -11.53 -6.23
C THR A 32 -15.59 -12.37 -6.35
N LEU A 33 -15.75 -13.36 -5.47
CA LEU A 33 -16.83 -14.34 -5.57
C LEU A 33 -18.08 -13.98 -4.79
N CYS A 34 -18.00 -13.09 -3.79
CA CYS A 34 -19.10 -12.79 -2.89
C CYS A 34 -19.27 -11.28 -2.67
N ASP A 35 -20.50 -10.85 -2.41
CA ASP A 35 -20.82 -9.48 -2.08
C ASP A 35 -20.44 -9.12 -0.65
N ASP A 36 -20.65 -7.87 -0.29
CA ASP A 36 -20.42 -7.34 1.05
C ASP A 36 -21.23 -8.06 2.15
N ARG A 37 -22.20 -8.89 1.76
CA ARG A 37 -23.00 -9.73 2.65
C ARG A 37 -22.65 -11.21 2.52
N GLY A 38 -21.59 -11.57 1.80
CA GLY A 38 -21.18 -12.95 1.58
C GLY A 38 -22.03 -13.71 0.57
N ARG A 39 -22.90 -13.02 -0.20
CA ARG A 39 -23.73 -13.65 -1.24
C ARG A 39 -22.93 -13.75 -2.54
N PRO A 40 -22.95 -14.87 -3.26
CA PRO A 40 -22.17 -15.00 -4.48
C PRO A 40 -22.42 -13.90 -5.55
N LYS A 41 -21.34 -13.22 -5.97
CA LYS A 41 -21.29 -12.20 -7.04
C LYS A 41 -21.06 -12.88 -8.39
N VAL A 42 -22.14 -12.98 -9.17
CA VAL A 42 -22.19 -13.06 -10.66
C VAL A 42 -21.62 -14.25 -11.46
N LYS A 43 -22.30 -14.46 -12.61
CA LYS A 43 -22.19 -15.39 -13.75
C LYS A 43 -21.92 -16.89 -13.48
N SER A 44 -20.71 -17.40 -13.25
CA SER A 44 -20.50 -18.87 -13.19
C SER A 44 -21.18 -19.58 -12.01
N ILE A 45 -21.26 -18.94 -10.83
CA ILE A 45 -21.95 -19.51 -9.66
C ILE A 45 -23.48 -19.45 -9.82
N LYS A 46 -24.04 -18.54 -10.64
CA LYS A 46 -25.51 -18.46 -10.86
C LYS A 46 -26.04 -19.55 -11.79
N ASP A 47 -25.27 -19.90 -12.82
CA ASP A 47 -25.60 -21.04 -13.70
C ASP A 47 -25.51 -22.37 -12.94
N ALA A 48 -24.60 -22.41 -11.96
CA ALA A 48 -24.60 -23.45 -10.95
C ALA A 48 -25.85 -23.31 -10.05
N ASP A 49 -26.01 -22.32 -9.17
CA ASP A 49 -27.11 -22.25 -8.20
C ASP A 49 -28.49 -21.88 -8.77
N THR A 50 -29.01 -22.72 -9.66
CA THR A 50 -30.33 -22.67 -10.29
C THR A 50 -31.48 -22.59 -9.29
N ASP A 51 -31.28 -23.10 -8.07
CA ASP A 51 -32.33 -23.31 -7.08
C ASP A 51 -32.29 -22.26 -5.95
N ARG A 52 -31.35 -21.30 -6.01
CA ARG A 52 -31.10 -20.28 -4.96
C ARG A 52 -30.86 -20.88 -3.58
N THR A 53 -30.31 -22.10 -3.53
CA THR A 53 -29.99 -22.78 -2.28
C THR A 53 -28.81 -22.13 -1.57
N THR A 54 -28.02 -21.33 -2.28
CA THR A 54 -26.85 -20.63 -1.72
C THR A 54 -27.20 -19.34 -0.98
N ASP A 55 -28.47 -18.95 -0.94
CA ASP A 55 -28.95 -17.75 -0.22
C ASP A 55 -28.85 -17.89 1.32
N ARG A 56 -28.54 -19.08 1.86
CA ARG A 56 -28.53 -19.38 3.31
C ARG A 56 -27.35 -20.27 3.74
N GLY A 57 -26.32 -19.68 4.35
CA GLY A 57 -25.22 -20.39 5.03
C GLY A 57 -23.89 -19.62 5.00
N GLY A 58 -22.82 -20.19 5.56
CA GLY A 58 -21.49 -19.57 5.64
C GLY A 58 -20.54 -19.86 4.47
N PHE A 59 -19.39 -19.18 4.47
CA PHE A 59 -18.31 -19.39 3.51
C PHE A 59 -17.26 -20.32 4.09
N LEU A 60 -16.90 -21.37 3.35
CA LEU A 60 -15.84 -22.31 3.73
C LEU A 60 -14.63 -22.08 2.82
N HIS A 61 -13.46 -21.89 3.41
CA HIS A 61 -12.21 -21.84 2.66
C HIS A 61 -11.27 -22.96 3.11
N VAL A 62 -10.82 -23.77 2.14
CA VAL A 62 -9.85 -24.83 2.36
C VAL A 62 -8.46 -24.24 2.18
N VAL A 63 -7.76 -24.01 3.29
CA VAL A 63 -6.41 -23.42 3.28
C VAL A 63 -5.38 -24.42 2.75
N SER A 64 -5.48 -25.69 3.17
CA SER A 64 -4.63 -26.76 2.62
C SER A 64 -5.10 -28.16 3.01
N VAL A 65 -4.83 -29.12 2.12
CA VAL A 65 -5.02 -30.56 2.35
C VAL A 65 -3.67 -31.25 2.52
N ARG A 66 -3.24 -31.37 3.78
CA ARG A 66 -1.95 -32.02 4.13
C ARG A 66 -2.19 -33.43 4.66
N VAL A 67 -1.60 -34.41 4.00
CA VAL A 67 -1.56 -35.82 4.40
C VAL A 67 -0.10 -36.26 4.40
N ALA A 68 0.27 -37.18 5.30
CA ALA A 68 1.64 -37.68 5.37
C ALA A 68 2.09 -38.30 4.03
N GLN A 69 3.34 -38.06 3.63
CA GLN A 69 3.88 -38.55 2.35
C GLN A 69 3.78 -40.08 2.21
N ALA A 70 3.92 -40.81 3.32
CA ALA A 70 3.78 -42.27 3.34
C ALA A 70 2.39 -42.75 2.89
N CYS A 71 1.37 -41.90 3.00
CA CYS A 71 0.00 -42.17 2.57
C CYS A 71 -0.29 -41.66 1.14
N ARG A 72 0.75 -41.28 0.39
CA ARG A 72 0.67 -40.76 -0.98
C ARG A 72 1.69 -41.47 -1.89
N PRO A 73 1.60 -42.80 -2.08
CA PRO A 73 2.46 -43.47 -3.05
C PRO A 73 2.15 -42.95 -4.46
N CYS A 74 3.19 -42.60 -5.23
CA CYS A 74 3.08 -42.25 -6.66
C CYS A 74 2.15 -41.06 -6.98
N ASP A 75 2.14 -40.02 -6.14
CA ASP A 75 1.32 -38.81 -6.33
C ASP A 75 -0.20 -39.08 -6.37
N ASP A 76 -0.64 -40.22 -5.81
CA ASP A 76 -2.05 -40.59 -5.71
C ASP A 76 -2.87 -39.53 -4.94
N THR A 77 -3.99 -39.14 -5.56
CA THR A 77 -4.91 -38.12 -5.05
C THR A 77 -6.09 -38.73 -4.29
N ASP A 78 -6.25 -40.05 -4.22
CA ASP A 78 -7.41 -40.71 -3.59
C ASP A 78 -7.49 -40.41 -2.09
N VAL A 79 -6.42 -40.66 -1.34
CA VAL A 79 -6.38 -40.40 0.11
C VAL A 79 -6.67 -38.93 0.46
N PRO A 80 -5.98 -37.93 -0.12
CA PRO A 80 -6.30 -36.53 0.17
C PRO A 80 -7.71 -36.14 -0.27
N SER A 81 -8.22 -36.69 -1.39
CA SER A 81 -9.60 -36.41 -1.86
C SER A 81 -10.64 -36.97 -0.89
N ARG A 82 -10.47 -38.21 -0.43
CA ARG A 82 -11.38 -38.82 0.56
C ARG A 82 -11.36 -38.09 1.89
N ALA A 83 -10.17 -37.68 2.33
CA ALA A 83 -10.03 -36.88 3.54
C ALA A 83 -10.75 -35.53 3.39
N LEU A 84 -10.59 -34.87 2.24
CA LEU A 84 -11.27 -33.61 1.92
C LEU A 84 -12.78 -33.80 1.91
N ARG A 85 -13.29 -34.76 1.14
CA ARG A 85 -14.71 -35.10 1.08
C ARG A 85 -15.28 -35.36 2.47
N SER A 86 -14.63 -36.23 3.24
CA SER A 86 -15.08 -36.58 4.61
C SER A 86 -15.12 -35.37 5.55
N ALA A 87 -14.18 -34.43 5.39
CA ALA A 87 -14.13 -33.22 6.21
C ALA A 87 -15.26 -32.25 5.85
N ILE A 88 -15.48 -31.97 4.56
CA ILE A 88 -16.49 -31.00 4.10
C ILE A 88 -17.93 -31.53 4.17
N THR A 89 -18.11 -32.86 4.11
CA THR A 89 -19.41 -33.52 4.30
C THR A 89 -19.64 -33.95 5.76
N HIS A 90 -18.77 -33.54 6.69
CA HIS A 90 -18.94 -33.85 8.10
C HIS A 90 -20.32 -33.34 8.59
N PRO A 91 -21.09 -34.13 9.37
CA PRO A 91 -22.45 -33.76 9.76
C PRO A 91 -22.58 -32.39 10.45
N THR A 92 -21.54 -31.94 11.15
CA THR A 92 -21.52 -30.62 11.80
C THR A 92 -21.39 -29.45 10.81
N LEU A 93 -20.91 -29.69 9.60
CA LEU A 93 -20.82 -28.70 8.53
C LEU A 93 -22.00 -28.79 7.56
N GLN A 94 -22.78 -29.86 7.62
CA GLN A 94 -23.93 -30.06 6.75
C GLN A 94 -24.96 -28.92 6.95
N GLY A 95 -25.25 -28.17 5.89
CA GLY A 95 -26.16 -27.01 5.93
C GLY A 95 -25.58 -25.76 6.61
N ALA A 96 -24.31 -25.79 7.05
CA ALA A 96 -23.64 -24.64 7.68
C ALA A 96 -22.92 -23.74 6.67
N TRP A 97 -22.74 -24.19 5.43
CA TRP A 97 -22.04 -23.45 4.38
C TRP A 97 -22.76 -23.54 3.03
N THR A 98 -22.54 -22.54 2.19
CA THR A 98 -23.16 -22.39 0.85
C THR A 98 -22.16 -22.39 -0.28
N LEU A 99 -20.96 -21.88 -0.02
CA LEU A 99 -19.85 -21.85 -0.96
C LEU A 99 -18.58 -22.33 -0.26
N ALA A 100 -17.95 -23.36 -0.83
CA ALA A 100 -16.62 -23.79 -0.43
C ALA A 100 -15.63 -23.37 -1.51
N THR A 101 -14.47 -22.82 -1.13
CA THR A 101 -13.40 -22.45 -2.06
C THR A 101 -12.08 -23.09 -1.67
N SER A 102 -11.19 -23.24 -2.64
CA SER A 102 -9.81 -23.67 -2.42
C SER A 102 -8.88 -23.11 -3.50
N ILE A 103 -7.60 -23.01 -3.17
CA ILE A 103 -6.53 -22.68 -4.10
C ILE A 103 -5.56 -23.85 -4.12
N ALA A 104 -5.21 -24.34 -5.32
CA ALA A 104 -4.22 -25.40 -5.44
C ALA A 104 -2.85 -24.90 -4.99
N ASP A 105 -2.25 -25.60 -4.02
CA ASP A 105 -0.94 -25.30 -3.46
C ASP A 105 0.08 -26.34 -3.93
N ALA A 106 0.94 -25.94 -4.87
CA ALA A 106 2.01 -26.79 -5.39
C ALA A 106 2.91 -27.35 -4.28
N ASN A 107 3.07 -26.61 -3.16
CA ASN A 107 3.94 -27.02 -2.07
C ASN A 107 3.45 -28.30 -1.36
N VAL A 108 2.18 -28.68 -1.54
CA VAL A 108 1.61 -29.92 -1.02
C VAL A 108 2.28 -31.15 -1.65
N TYR A 109 2.75 -31.04 -2.90
CA TYR A 109 3.38 -32.12 -3.67
C TYR A 109 4.88 -31.91 -3.89
N PHE A 110 5.45 -30.81 -3.38
CA PHE A 110 6.89 -30.53 -3.52
C PHE A 110 7.75 -31.53 -2.74
N THR A 111 8.62 -32.21 -3.48
CA THR A 111 9.67 -33.05 -2.91
C THR A 111 10.78 -32.21 -2.27
N LYS A 112 11.68 -32.87 -1.53
CA LYS A 112 12.90 -32.21 -1.03
C LYS A 112 13.79 -31.69 -2.16
N ALA A 113 13.77 -32.33 -3.33
CA ALA A 113 14.53 -31.88 -4.49
C ALA A 113 13.92 -30.61 -5.09
N ASP A 114 12.60 -30.56 -5.21
CA ASP A 114 11.87 -29.37 -5.71
C ASP A 114 12.12 -28.14 -4.83
N LYS A 115 12.10 -28.34 -3.51
CA LYS A 115 12.42 -27.27 -2.54
C LYS A 115 13.85 -26.73 -2.72
N LYS A 116 14.83 -27.62 -2.89
CA LYS A 116 16.22 -27.24 -3.15
C LYS A 116 16.38 -26.51 -4.49
N LEU A 117 15.68 -26.97 -5.53
CA LEU A 117 15.69 -26.32 -6.84
C LEU A 117 15.12 -24.89 -6.74
N ARG A 118 14.00 -24.73 -6.04
CA ARG A 118 13.38 -23.42 -5.77
C ARG A 118 14.28 -22.48 -4.95
N GLU A 119 15.00 -23.00 -3.96
CA GLU A 119 15.95 -22.21 -3.17
C GLU A 119 17.16 -21.73 -3.99
N ARG A 120 17.69 -22.60 -4.87
CA ARG A 120 18.79 -22.25 -5.79
C ARG A 120 18.40 -21.16 -6.79
N LEU A 121 17.16 -21.23 -7.28
CA LEU A 121 16.60 -20.33 -8.28
C LEU A 121 15.75 -19.22 -7.66
N ARG A 122 16.00 -18.84 -6.39
CA ARG A 122 15.39 -17.63 -5.86
C ARG A 122 15.91 -16.45 -6.68
N PRO A 123 15.03 -15.58 -7.19
CA PRO A 123 15.48 -14.44 -7.95
C PRO A 123 16.46 -13.64 -7.08
N ARG A 124 17.69 -13.48 -7.57
CA ARG A 124 18.63 -12.51 -7.00
C ARG A 124 18.17 -11.16 -7.52
N TRP A 125 17.28 -10.50 -6.78
CA TRP A 125 16.78 -9.16 -7.13
C TRP A 125 17.88 -8.08 -7.20
N ASN A 126 19.16 -8.41 -6.96
CA ASN A 126 20.27 -7.46 -6.79
C ASN A 126 21.51 -7.74 -7.68
N ARG A 127 21.39 -8.16 -8.94
CA ARG A 127 22.57 -8.14 -9.84
C ARG A 127 22.23 -7.65 -11.25
N ASP A 128 22.41 -6.35 -11.43
CA ASP A 128 23.01 -5.72 -12.62
C ASP A 128 22.67 -6.35 -13.98
N GLY A 129 21.39 -6.44 -14.34
CA GLY A 129 20.95 -6.71 -15.71
C GLY A 129 21.65 -7.87 -16.44
N ALA A 130 22.22 -8.82 -15.70
CA ALA A 130 23.01 -9.89 -16.28
C ALA A 130 22.03 -10.89 -16.90
N ALA A 131 22.15 -11.11 -18.20
CA ALA A 131 21.39 -12.14 -18.89
C ALA A 131 21.58 -13.47 -18.16
N LEU A 132 20.48 -14.20 -17.95
CA LEU A 132 20.51 -15.55 -17.40
C LEU A 132 21.40 -16.42 -18.29
N THR A 133 22.21 -17.27 -17.69
CA THR A 133 22.93 -18.28 -18.45
C THR A 133 21.93 -19.28 -19.05
N VAL A 134 22.28 -19.92 -20.18
CA VAL A 134 21.46 -20.97 -20.80
C VAL A 134 21.10 -22.09 -19.80
N GLU A 135 22.01 -22.38 -18.85
CA GLU A 135 21.77 -23.35 -17.78
C GLU A 135 20.72 -22.86 -16.76
N GLU A 136 20.74 -21.58 -16.40
CA GLU A 136 19.74 -20.98 -15.51
C GLU A 136 18.36 -20.89 -16.18
N GLU A 137 18.30 -20.53 -17.47
CA GLU A 137 17.04 -20.54 -18.24
C GLU A 137 16.45 -21.95 -18.34
N ALA A 138 17.26 -22.96 -18.61
CA ALA A 138 16.82 -24.35 -18.65
C ALA A 138 16.34 -24.84 -17.27
N ALA A 139 17.03 -24.46 -16.20
CA ALA A 139 16.66 -24.81 -14.84
C ALA A 139 15.36 -24.11 -14.39
N GLU A 140 15.15 -22.85 -14.78
CA GLU A 140 13.91 -22.12 -14.51
C GLU A 140 12.74 -22.72 -15.30
N LYS A 141 12.96 -23.13 -16.56
CA LYS A 141 11.94 -23.83 -17.35
C LYS A 141 11.54 -25.16 -16.71
N GLU A 142 12.50 -25.95 -16.22
CA GLU A 142 12.21 -27.21 -15.53
C GLU A 142 11.50 -26.98 -14.20
N LYS A 143 11.90 -25.96 -13.44
CA LYS A 143 11.22 -25.54 -12.21
C LYS A 143 9.76 -25.14 -12.48
N SER A 144 9.50 -24.35 -13.53
CA SER A 144 8.15 -23.94 -13.92
C SER A 144 7.29 -25.12 -14.33
N LYS A 145 7.83 -26.05 -15.13
CA LYS A 145 7.13 -27.28 -15.51
C LYS A 145 6.78 -28.13 -14.29
N ARG A 146 7.70 -28.27 -13.34
CA ARG A 146 7.47 -29.03 -12.11
C ARG A 146 6.46 -28.36 -11.17
N LEU A 147 6.46 -27.03 -11.12
CA LEU A 147 5.45 -26.25 -10.40
C LEU A 147 4.05 -26.54 -10.96
N GLU A 148 3.90 -26.45 -12.28
CA GLU A 148 2.63 -26.71 -12.98
C GLU A 148 2.13 -28.15 -12.74
N GLU A 149 3.03 -29.13 -12.80
CA GLU A 149 2.69 -30.54 -12.52
C GLU A 149 2.18 -30.73 -11.08
N CYS A 150 2.90 -30.18 -10.08
CA CYS A 150 2.50 -30.25 -8.68
C CYS A 150 1.16 -29.56 -8.43
N MET A 151 0.92 -28.40 -9.05
CA MET A 151 -0.38 -27.73 -8.97
C MET A 151 -1.49 -28.57 -9.56
N ARG A 152 -1.23 -29.24 -10.69
CA ARG A 152 -2.21 -30.10 -11.36
C ARG A 152 -2.57 -31.31 -10.48
N LEU A 153 -1.59 -31.87 -9.76
CA LEU A 153 -1.84 -32.93 -8.78
C LEU A 153 -2.74 -32.46 -7.63
N ASP A 154 -2.46 -31.28 -7.06
CA ASP A 154 -3.30 -30.74 -5.99
C ASP A 154 -4.71 -30.37 -6.51
N SER A 155 -4.79 -29.78 -7.70
CA SER A 155 -6.04 -29.48 -8.40
C SER A 155 -6.96 -30.70 -8.54
N ARG A 156 -6.38 -31.86 -8.86
CA ARG A 156 -7.13 -33.12 -8.98
C ARG A 156 -7.75 -33.57 -7.67
N THR A 157 -7.11 -33.27 -6.54
CA THR A 157 -7.71 -33.55 -5.22
C THR A 157 -9.07 -32.87 -5.08
N PHE A 158 -9.21 -31.65 -5.61
CA PHE A 158 -10.45 -30.88 -5.57
C PHE A 158 -11.45 -31.37 -6.64
N LEU A 159 -11.01 -31.55 -7.89
CA LEU A 159 -11.87 -32.01 -8.99
C LEU A 159 -12.53 -33.36 -8.65
N ARG A 160 -11.80 -34.29 -8.04
CA ARG A 160 -12.32 -35.59 -7.61
C ARG A 160 -13.47 -35.51 -6.63
N VAL A 161 -13.45 -34.48 -5.80
CA VAL A 161 -14.44 -34.23 -4.75
C VAL A 161 -15.66 -33.50 -5.32
N GLY A 162 -15.65 -33.14 -6.60
CA GLY A 162 -16.75 -32.42 -7.27
C GLY A 162 -16.57 -30.89 -7.23
N TYR A 163 -15.38 -30.40 -6.86
CA TYR A 163 -15.10 -28.98 -7.06
C TYR A 163 -14.98 -28.67 -8.54
N GLN A 164 -15.39 -27.46 -8.91
CA GLN A 164 -15.25 -26.91 -10.24
C GLN A 164 -14.20 -25.80 -10.20
N GLN A 165 -13.42 -25.66 -11.28
CA GLN A 165 -12.49 -24.54 -11.39
C GLN A 165 -13.28 -23.24 -11.53
N ILE A 166 -12.78 -22.15 -10.95
CA ILE A 166 -13.39 -20.82 -11.02
C ILE A 166 -12.80 -20.08 -12.23
N PRO A 167 -13.55 -19.91 -13.34
CA PRO A 167 -13.03 -19.24 -14.53
C PRO A 167 -12.64 -17.78 -14.29
N GLU A 168 -13.39 -17.07 -13.45
CA GLU A 168 -13.26 -15.63 -13.24
C GLU A 168 -12.07 -15.23 -12.37
N VAL A 169 -11.52 -16.17 -11.60
CA VAL A 169 -10.35 -15.93 -10.73
C VAL A 169 -9.08 -16.53 -11.33
N LEU A 170 -9.13 -16.92 -12.61
CA LEU A 170 -7.92 -17.22 -13.40
C LEU A 170 -7.25 -15.89 -13.75
N GLY A 171 -6.74 -15.27 -12.70
CA GLY A 171 -5.91 -14.09 -12.74
C GLY A 171 -4.59 -14.45 -13.42
N PRO A 172 -4.14 -13.65 -14.36
CA PRO A 172 -2.85 -13.86 -15.00
C PRO A 172 -1.69 -13.65 -14.02
N GLY A 173 -0.61 -14.42 -14.20
CA GLY A 173 0.51 -14.52 -13.25
C GLY A 173 0.22 -15.33 -11.97
N VAL A 174 -1.03 -15.71 -11.71
CA VAL A 174 -1.37 -16.59 -10.60
C VAL A 174 -1.13 -18.03 -11.04
N HIS A 175 0.02 -18.59 -10.67
CA HIS A 175 0.29 -20.03 -10.74
C HIS A 175 -0.53 -20.79 -9.68
N ALA A 176 -1.84 -20.54 -9.61
CA ALA A 176 -2.71 -21.22 -8.68
C ALA A 176 -4.05 -21.44 -9.37
N ASN A 177 -4.52 -22.68 -9.32
CA ASN A 177 -5.85 -23.02 -9.82
C ASN A 177 -6.84 -22.83 -8.69
N TRP A 178 -7.90 -22.07 -8.96
CA TRP A 178 -8.92 -21.74 -7.98
C TRP A 178 -10.12 -22.63 -8.19
N PHE A 179 -10.66 -23.15 -7.09
CA PHE A 179 -11.74 -24.11 -7.10
C PHE A 179 -12.87 -23.67 -6.20
N PHE A 180 -14.09 -23.99 -6.60
CA PHE A 180 -15.28 -23.84 -5.77
C PHE A 180 -16.13 -25.10 -5.76
N ALA A 181 -16.86 -25.32 -4.68
CA ALA A 181 -17.88 -26.33 -4.59
C ALA A 181 -19.15 -25.76 -3.95
N LEU A 182 -20.30 -26.26 -4.41
CA LEU A 182 -21.59 -26.08 -3.77
C LEU A 182 -21.98 -27.38 -3.04
N PRO A 183 -22.80 -27.34 -1.98
CA PRO A 183 -23.18 -28.54 -1.23
C PRO A 183 -23.72 -29.66 -2.12
N ARG A 184 -24.50 -29.30 -3.15
CA ARG A 184 -25.09 -30.26 -4.11
C ARG A 184 -24.06 -30.97 -5.00
N PHE A 185 -22.93 -30.33 -5.33
CA PHE A 185 -21.85 -31.00 -6.09
C PHE A 185 -21.25 -32.13 -5.28
N LEU A 186 -21.35 -32.04 -3.95
CA LEU A 186 -20.91 -33.06 -3.03
C LEU A 186 -21.95 -34.17 -2.78
N ASN A 187 -23.03 -34.20 -3.55
CA ASN A 187 -23.95 -35.34 -3.57
C ASN A 187 -23.59 -36.34 -4.68
N GLU A 188 -22.79 -35.93 -5.67
CA GLU A 188 -22.32 -36.80 -6.75
C GLU A 188 -21.18 -37.69 -6.29
N ASP A 189 -21.06 -38.89 -6.85
CA ASP A 189 -19.97 -39.80 -6.52
C ASP A 189 -18.61 -39.16 -6.83
N MET A 190 -17.60 -39.46 -6.00
CA MET A 190 -16.25 -39.00 -6.27
C MET A 190 -15.73 -39.57 -7.58
N LEU A 191 -15.07 -38.74 -8.37
CA LEU A 191 -14.41 -39.20 -9.59
C LEU A 191 -13.27 -40.16 -9.25
N SER A 192 -13.06 -41.15 -10.13
CA SER A 192 -11.86 -41.97 -10.10
C SER A 192 -10.63 -41.13 -10.45
N ASP A 193 -9.43 -41.67 -10.21
CA ASP A 193 -8.19 -40.97 -10.58
C ASP A 193 -8.12 -40.73 -12.09
N ALA A 194 -8.49 -41.74 -12.88
CA ALA A 194 -8.54 -41.67 -14.33
C ALA A 194 -9.53 -40.60 -14.81
N ASP A 195 -10.75 -40.58 -14.25
CA ASP A 195 -11.77 -39.62 -14.68
C ASP A 195 -11.37 -38.18 -14.33
N ALA A 196 -10.80 -37.96 -13.15
CA ALA A 196 -10.30 -36.62 -12.78
C ALA A 196 -9.08 -36.19 -13.61
N PHE A 197 -8.33 -37.13 -14.20
CA PHE A 197 -7.27 -36.84 -15.15
C PHE A 197 -7.82 -36.35 -16.50
N GLU A 198 -8.99 -36.84 -16.92
CA GLU A 198 -9.67 -36.45 -18.14
C GLU A 198 -10.41 -35.10 -18.01
N VAL A 199 -10.70 -34.65 -16.79
CA VAL A 199 -11.23 -33.30 -16.55
C VAL A 199 -10.15 -32.28 -16.89
N GLY A 200 -10.25 -31.73 -18.10
CA GLY A 200 -9.39 -30.65 -18.56
C GLY A 200 -9.51 -29.44 -17.64
N LEU A 201 -8.38 -29.01 -17.06
CA LEU A 201 -8.32 -27.72 -16.40
C LEU A 201 -8.50 -26.61 -17.44
N LEU A 202 -9.32 -25.62 -17.10
CA LEU A 202 -9.39 -24.37 -17.83
C LEU A 202 -7.98 -23.81 -17.91
N LYS A 203 -7.56 -23.55 -19.14
CA LYS A 203 -6.29 -22.89 -19.41
C LYS A 203 -6.41 -21.44 -18.97
N TYR A 204 -5.31 -20.89 -18.46
CA TYR A 204 -5.16 -19.46 -18.29
C TYR A 204 -5.47 -18.76 -19.62
N PRO A 205 -6.09 -17.57 -19.60
CA PRO A 205 -6.20 -16.77 -20.80
C PRO A 205 -4.81 -16.60 -21.41
N GLU A 206 -4.70 -16.71 -22.74
CA GLU A 206 -3.43 -16.44 -23.41
C GLU A 206 -3.03 -15.01 -23.10
N LEU A 207 -1.92 -14.85 -22.39
CA LEU A 207 -1.41 -13.55 -22.04
C LEU A 207 -0.59 -12.97 -23.17
N PRO A 208 -0.57 -11.64 -23.29
CA PRO A 208 0.41 -10.99 -24.12
C PRO A 208 1.83 -11.46 -23.74
N PRO A 209 2.72 -11.65 -24.72
CA PRO A 209 4.09 -12.03 -24.45
C PRO A 209 4.80 -10.93 -23.65
N GLU A 210 5.83 -11.31 -22.91
CA GLU A 210 6.73 -10.34 -22.29
C GLU A 210 7.33 -9.41 -23.35
N PRO A 211 7.54 -8.12 -23.04
CA PRO A 211 8.19 -7.20 -23.95
C PRO A 211 9.60 -7.67 -24.30
N GLU A 212 9.90 -7.66 -25.61
CA GLU A 212 11.23 -7.96 -26.14
C GLU A 212 11.80 -6.76 -26.93
N GLY A 213 13.10 -6.79 -27.22
CA GLY A 213 13.77 -5.79 -28.04
C GLY A 213 13.58 -4.35 -27.54
N ALA A 214 13.13 -3.47 -28.43
CA ALA A 214 12.86 -2.05 -28.11
C ALA A 214 11.79 -1.86 -27.02
N ASN A 215 10.74 -2.71 -27.00
CA ASN A 215 9.70 -2.64 -25.99
C ASN A 215 10.24 -3.00 -24.60
N LYS A 216 11.16 -3.97 -24.52
CA LYS A 216 11.86 -4.30 -23.27
C LYS A 216 12.72 -3.13 -22.78
N LYS A 217 13.50 -2.52 -23.68
CA LYS A 217 14.31 -1.34 -23.33
C LYS A 217 13.44 -0.21 -22.77
N LEU A 218 12.28 0.02 -23.39
CA LEU A 218 11.33 1.04 -22.96
C LEU A 218 10.72 0.70 -21.58
N LEU A 219 10.31 -0.55 -21.37
CA LEU A 219 9.83 -1.03 -20.07
C LEU A 219 10.91 -0.85 -18.98
N ASP A 220 12.14 -1.28 -19.24
CA ASP A 220 13.27 -1.18 -18.29
C ASP A 220 13.66 0.27 -18.00
N LEU A 221 13.57 1.15 -19.00
CA LEU A 221 13.78 2.59 -18.84
C LEU A 221 12.70 3.17 -17.90
N LEU A 222 11.43 2.86 -18.15
CA LEU A 222 10.33 3.37 -17.34
C LEU A 222 10.41 2.82 -15.92
N MET A 223 10.62 1.52 -15.73
CA MET A 223 10.72 0.92 -14.40
C MET A 223 11.79 1.60 -13.55
N ARG A 224 12.98 1.84 -14.12
CA ARG A 224 14.05 2.58 -13.43
C ARG A 224 13.64 4.01 -13.09
N ALA A 225 13.00 4.71 -14.03
CA ALA A 225 12.50 6.07 -13.80
C ALA A 225 11.43 6.11 -12.70
N CYS A 226 10.50 5.16 -12.69
CA CYS A 226 9.44 5.07 -11.69
C CYS A 226 9.99 4.81 -10.29
N TYR A 227 10.91 3.87 -10.13
CA TYR A 227 11.57 3.61 -8.84
C TYR A 227 12.32 4.85 -8.35
N SER A 228 13.16 5.45 -9.20
CA SER A 228 13.90 6.66 -8.86
C SER A 228 12.98 7.82 -8.47
N ARG A 229 11.89 8.03 -9.21
CA ARG A 229 10.92 9.09 -8.92
C ARG A 229 10.17 8.83 -7.62
N ARG A 230 9.83 7.58 -7.32
CA ARG A 230 9.15 7.24 -6.07
C ARG A 230 10.03 7.51 -4.86
N ASP A 231 11.28 7.05 -4.90
CA ASP A 231 12.25 7.27 -3.83
C ASP A 231 12.47 8.76 -3.56
N GLU A 232 12.48 9.58 -4.61
CA GLU A 232 12.60 11.04 -4.49
C GLU A 232 11.35 11.69 -3.89
N LEU A 233 10.15 11.31 -4.34
CA LEU A 233 8.90 11.80 -3.77
C LEU A 233 8.80 11.46 -2.27
N ASP A 234 9.16 10.24 -1.90
CA ASP A 234 9.16 9.80 -0.50
C ASP A 234 10.23 10.55 0.34
N THR A 235 11.39 10.85 -0.25
CA THR A 235 12.43 11.66 0.40
C THR A 235 11.99 13.11 0.58
N ARG A 236 11.37 13.70 -0.44
CA ARG A 236 10.82 15.07 -0.39
C ARG A 236 9.69 15.19 0.61
N HIS A 237 8.79 14.20 0.65
CA HIS A 237 7.68 14.16 1.60
C HIS A 237 8.22 14.13 3.04
N ARG A 238 9.20 13.27 3.33
CA ARG A 238 9.89 13.23 4.63
C ARG A 238 10.57 14.57 4.96
N GLY A 239 11.27 15.17 4.00
CA GLY A 239 11.89 16.49 4.16
C GLY A 239 10.87 17.58 4.50
N THR A 240 9.73 17.59 3.81
CA THR A 240 8.64 18.55 4.03
C THR A 240 8.01 18.38 5.41
N ILE A 241 7.78 17.15 5.86
CA ILE A 241 7.27 16.86 7.21
C ILE A 241 8.27 17.34 8.27
N MET A 242 9.56 17.05 8.09
CA MET A 242 10.59 17.48 9.05
C MET A 242 10.69 19.00 9.12
N LEU A 243 10.66 19.69 7.98
CA LEU A 243 10.65 21.15 7.93
C LEU A 243 9.40 21.73 8.59
N ALA A 244 8.21 21.19 8.30
CA ALA A 244 6.96 21.63 8.93
C ALA A 244 6.98 21.45 10.46
N LYS A 245 7.52 20.32 10.94
CA LYS A 245 7.69 20.06 12.37
C LYS A 245 8.64 21.07 13.02
N LYS A 246 9.81 21.31 12.41
CA LYS A 246 10.78 22.30 12.88
C LYS A 246 10.17 23.71 12.92
N VAL A 247 9.48 24.09 11.85
CA VAL A 247 8.79 25.38 11.74
C VAL A 247 7.75 25.56 12.84
N ASN A 248 6.95 24.52 13.11
CA ASN A 248 5.93 24.57 14.16
C ASN A 248 6.55 24.68 15.57
N GLN A 249 7.65 23.96 15.81
CA GLN A 249 8.39 24.04 17.08
C GLN A 249 8.94 25.44 17.31
N MET A 250 9.60 26.04 16.30
CA MET A 250 10.14 27.40 16.40
C MET A 250 9.03 28.44 16.62
N ARG A 251 7.94 28.36 15.86
CA ARG A 251 6.77 29.24 16.04
C ARG A 251 6.19 29.15 17.45
N THR A 252 6.06 27.93 17.98
CA THR A 252 5.53 27.71 19.33
C THR A 252 6.46 28.31 20.39
N ALA A 253 7.78 28.12 20.26
CA ALA A 253 8.77 28.69 21.18
C ALA A 253 8.78 30.23 21.15
N ILE A 254 8.73 30.83 19.96
CA ILE A 254 8.65 32.29 19.79
C ILE A 254 7.36 32.83 20.42
N ALA A 255 6.22 32.20 20.15
CA ALA A 255 4.92 32.62 20.69
C ALA A 255 4.88 32.53 22.22
N LEU A 256 5.41 31.45 22.80
CA LEU A 256 5.47 31.27 24.26
C LEU A 256 6.37 32.32 24.92
N THR A 257 7.51 32.62 24.31
CA THR A 257 8.44 33.63 24.83
C THR A 257 7.85 35.05 24.72
N ARG A 258 7.15 35.38 23.63
CA ARG A 258 6.41 36.64 23.49
C ARG A 258 5.38 36.82 24.59
N ARG A 259 4.58 35.79 24.84
CA ARG A 259 3.58 35.82 25.91
C ARG A 259 4.20 36.05 27.28
N GLN A 260 5.34 35.41 27.58
CA GLN A 260 6.05 35.65 28.84
C GLN A 260 6.51 37.10 28.98
N ILE A 261 6.99 37.71 27.89
CA ILE A 261 7.39 39.12 27.87
C ILE A 261 6.18 40.04 28.10
N GLU A 262 5.05 39.78 27.43
CA GLU A 262 3.80 40.53 27.60
C GLU A 262 3.28 40.44 29.05
N GLU A 263 3.26 39.24 29.64
CA GLU A 263 2.86 39.04 31.04
C GLU A 263 3.82 39.73 32.04
N GLN A 264 5.13 39.76 31.74
CA GLN A 264 6.11 40.52 32.53
C GLN A 264 5.93 42.03 32.39
N GLU A 265 5.59 42.51 31.20
CA GLU A 265 5.29 43.92 30.90
C GLU A 265 4.08 44.45 31.64
N GLU A 266 2.97 43.70 31.62
CA GLU A 266 1.76 44.09 32.34
C GLU A 266 2.03 44.21 33.84
N ARG A 267 2.82 43.28 34.42
CA ARG A 267 3.21 43.34 35.83
C ARG A 267 4.10 44.54 36.13
N SER A 268 5.17 44.76 35.36
CA SER A 268 6.08 45.89 35.57
C SER A 268 5.37 47.23 35.42
N ASN A 269 4.52 47.41 34.40
CA ASN A 269 3.79 48.67 34.21
C ASN A 269 2.90 49.04 35.42
N ILE A 270 2.30 48.04 36.08
CA ILE A 270 1.51 48.26 37.31
C ILE A 270 2.44 48.67 38.46
N TYR A 271 3.54 47.94 38.69
CA TYR A 271 4.45 48.21 39.81
C TYR A 271 5.21 49.53 39.65
N SER A 272 5.72 49.85 38.47
CA SER A 272 6.44 51.11 38.19
C SER A 272 5.61 52.33 38.54
N SER A 273 4.35 52.34 38.10
CA SER A 273 3.44 53.45 38.37
C SER A 273 3.19 53.65 39.87
N GLN A 274 3.17 52.57 40.66
CA GLN A 274 2.99 52.64 42.10
C GLN A 274 4.27 53.10 42.80
N ILE A 275 5.44 52.58 42.39
CA ILE A 275 6.74 52.93 42.96
C ILE A 275 7.04 54.42 42.77
N ASP A 276 6.85 54.95 41.57
CA ASP A 276 7.13 56.38 41.29
C ASP A 276 6.20 57.31 42.08
N VAL A 277 4.91 56.98 42.19
CA VAL A 277 3.94 57.75 43.00
C VAL A 277 4.31 57.71 44.48
N LEU A 278 4.67 56.54 45.01
CA LEU A 278 5.09 56.40 46.41
C LEU A 278 6.40 57.13 46.69
N LEU A 279 7.41 57.00 45.82
CA LEU A 279 8.67 57.74 45.95
C LEU A 279 8.45 59.25 45.99
N GLN A 280 7.57 59.78 45.13
CA GLN A 280 7.25 61.19 45.12
C GLN A 280 6.57 61.62 46.44
N LEU A 281 5.58 60.87 46.91
CA LEU A 281 4.88 61.14 48.16
C LEU A 281 5.83 61.14 49.37
N TYR A 282 6.70 60.12 49.48
CA TYR A 282 7.64 60.01 50.60
C TYR A 282 8.71 61.11 50.59
N ARG A 283 9.15 61.56 49.41
CA ARG A 283 10.05 62.72 49.28
C ARG A 283 9.39 64.03 49.71
N GLU A 284 8.10 64.22 49.40
CA GLU A 284 7.32 65.37 49.87
C GLU A 284 7.13 65.35 51.41
N ILE A 285 6.92 64.17 52.00
CA ILE A 285 6.85 63.99 53.46
C ILE A 285 8.21 64.30 54.12
N GLU A 286 9.31 63.76 53.60
CA GLU A 286 10.66 64.03 54.16
C GLU A 286 11.03 65.52 54.09
N ALA A 287 10.61 66.23 53.03
CA ALA A 287 10.83 67.67 52.89
C ALA A 287 10.03 68.50 53.91
N THR A 288 8.89 67.99 54.39
CA THR A 288 8.01 68.69 55.34
C THR A 288 8.24 68.27 56.79
N SER A 289 8.67 67.03 57.05
CA SER A 289 8.95 66.49 58.38
C SER A 289 10.04 65.41 58.32
N PRO A 290 11.34 65.78 58.45
CA PRO A 290 12.44 64.84 58.31
C PRO A 290 12.43 63.81 59.44
N GLY A 291 12.50 62.53 59.09
CA GLY A 291 12.50 61.44 60.08
C GLY A 291 13.18 60.18 59.57
N ASP A 292 13.87 59.46 60.46
CA ASP A 292 14.66 58.28 60.10
C ASP A 292 13.81 57.19 59.41
N ALA A 293 12.56 56.99 59.85
CA ALA A 293 11.64 56.03 59.24
C ALA A 293 11.21 56.42 57.79
N THR A 294 11.15 57.71 57.49
CA THR A 294 10.82 58.21 56.14
C THR A 294 12.00 57.97 55.20
N ARG A 295 13.24 58.16 55.69
CA ARG A 295 14.46 57.86 54.92
C ARG A 295 14.63 56.38 54.61
N GLU A 296 14.37 55.51 55.58
CA GLU A 296 14.39 54.05 55.36
C GLU A 296 13.37 53.63 54.28
N SER A 297 12.17 54.22 54.30
CA SER A 297 11.13 53.94 53.30
C SER A 297 11.54 54.42 51.90
N ILE A 298 12.14 55.62 51.78
CA ILE A 298 12.67 56.14 50.51
C ILE A 298 13.73 55.19 49.95
N GLN A 299 14.67 54.74 50.79
CA GLN A 299 15.71 53.82 50.39
C GLN A 299 15.12 52.48 49.89
N GLU A 300 14.12 51.92 50.59
CA GLU A 300 13.45 50.68 50.17
C GLU A 300 12.78 50.81 48.79
N PHE A 301 12.14 51.95 48.51
CA PHE A 301 11.53 52.19 47.20
C PHE A 301 12.56 52.46 46.10
N GLU A 302 13.70 53.08 46.42
CA GLU A 302 14.81 53.24 45.48
C GLU A 302 15.43 51.88 45.11
N GLU A 303 15.61 50.97 46.08
CA GLU A 303 16.05 49.59 45.82
C GLU A 303 15.05 48.81 44.96
N LYS A 304 13.74 48.98 45.18
CA LYS A 304 12.68 48.37 44.33
C LYS A 304 12.69 48.94 42.90
N LYS A 305 12.99 50.23 42.74
CA LYS A 305 13.13 50.87 41.44
C LYS A 305 14.34 50.33 40.67
N GLU A 306 15.47 50.16 41.34
CA GLU A 306 16.66 49.53 40.72
C GLU A 306 16.40 48.08 40.29
N LEU A 307 15.65 47.32 41.10
CA LEU A 307 15.23 45.96 40.75
C LEU A 307 14.35 45.95 39.49
N GLU A 308 13.39 46.87 39.42
CA GLU A 308 12.54 47.01 38.24
C GLU A 308 13.36 47.37 36.99
N GLU A 309 14.27 48.33 37.07
CA GLU A 309 15.16 48.70 35.96
C GLU A 309 16.04 47.52 35.50
N ALA A 310 16.41 46.60 36.41
CA ALA A 310 17.07 45.34 36.05
C ALA A 310 16.13 44.39 35.30
N GLU A 311 14.87 44.25 35.71
CA GLU A 311 13.85 43.45 35.01
C GLU A 311 13.52 44.01 33.61
N ILE A 312 13.49 45.34 33.45
CA ILE A 312 13.33 45.98 32.12
C ILE A 312 14.48 45.56 31.19
N ARG A 313 15.72 45.64 31.67
CA ARG A 313 16.90 45.23 30.89
C ARG A 313 16.86 43.76 30.49
N GLU A 314 16.51 42.85 31.41
CA GLU A 314 16.37 41.42 31.11
C GLU A 314 15.30 41.17 30.03
N ARG A 315 14.20 41.90 30.09
CA ARG A 315 13.12 41.82 29.10
C ARG A 315 13.55 42.34 27.72
N ASP A 316 14.28 43.45 27.65
CA ASP A 316 14.81 43.97 26.38
C ASP A 316 15.82 43.02 25.75
N GLU A 317 16.63 42.34 26.56
CA GLU A 317 17.49 41.24 26.10
C GLU A 317 16.67 40.08 25.54
N LYS A 318 15.57 39.68 26.21
CA LYS A 318 14.65 38.64 25.70
C LYS A 318 13.98 39.06 24.39
N ARG A 319 13.54 40.31 24.26
CA ARG A 319 12.98 40.86 23.01
C ARG A 319 14.00 40.79 21.88
N THR A 320 15.25 41.13 22.15
CA THR A 320 16.35 41.04 21.18
C THR A 320 16.56 39.59 20.72
N LYS A 321 16.62 38.64 21.66
CA LYS A 321 16.73 37.20 21.35
C LYS A 321 15.56 36.67 20.52
N ILE A 322 14.34 37.15 20.76
CA ILE A 322 13.17 36.78 19.92
C ILE A 322 13.34 37.30 18.49
N ASN A 323 13.76 38.56 18.33
CA ASN A 323 13.95 39.14 17.01
C ASN A 323 15.05 38.40 16.22
N GLU A 324 16.13 38.01 16.90
CA GLU A 324 17.18 37.16 16.33
C GLU A 324 16.63 35.79 15.91
N ALA A 325 15.87 35.12 16.79
CA ALA A 325 15.25 33.84 16.50
C ALA A 325 14.24 33.91 15.33
N GLU A 326 13.51 35.03 15.20
CA GLU A 326 12.61 35.27 14.07
C GLU A 326 13.36 35.51 12.76
N ALA A 327 14.49 36.24 12.82
CA ALA A 327 15.35 36.42 11.67
C ALA A 327 15.93 35.08 11.19
N GLU A 328 16.45 34.26 12.11
CA GLU A 328 16.94 32.91 11.82
C GLU A 328 15.83 32.02 11.26
N PHE A 329 14.63 32.04 11.86
CA PHE A 329 13.46 31.31 11.38
C PHE A 329 13.10 31.69 9.94
N ASN A 330 13.06 32.98 9.62
CA ASN A 330 12.74 33.46 8.28
C ASN A 330 13.83 33.09 7.26
N GLU A 331 15.11 33.13 7.67
CA GLU A 331 16.23 32.70 6.84
C GLU A 331 16.14 31.19 6.53
N GLU A 332 15.89 30.35 7.53
CA GLU A 332 15.72 28.91 7.32
C GLU A 332 14.52 28.59 6.42
N LEU A 333 13.40 29.28 6.62
CA LEU A 333 12.21 29.12 5.77
C LEU A 333 12.51 29.52 4.31
N SER A 334 13.27 30.60 4.12
CA SER A 334 13.72 31.05 2.80
C SER A 334 14.65 30.03 2.13
N LYS A 335 15.64 29.52 2.85
CA LYS A 335 16.54 28.45 2.38
C LYS A 335 15.77 27.19 1.99
N GLY A 336 14.81 26.77 2.82
CA GLY A 336 13.96 25.61 2.56
C GLY A 336 13.12 25.79 1.29
N LYS A 337 12.48 26.95 1.10
CA LYS A 337 11.72 27.26 -0.12
C LYS A 337 12.60 27.26 -1.37
N LYS A 338 13.79 27.84 -1.28
CA LYS A 338 14.75 27.88 -2.40
C LYS A 338 15.21 26.47 -2.78
N ALA A 339 15.58 25.64 -1.81
CA ALA A 339 15.98 24.26 -2.05
C ALA A 339 14.85 23.43 -2.69
N MET A 340 13.60 23.61 -2.24
CA MET A 340 12.45 22.94 -2.85
C MET A 340 12.22 23.37 -4.31
N ALA A 341 12.40 24.66 -4.63
CA ALA A 341 12.28 25.16 -6.00
C ALA A 341 13.40 24.63 -6.92
N GLU A 342 14.63 24.58 -6.42
CA GLU A 342 15.76 24.00 -7.16
C GLU A 342 15.55 22.50 -7.45
N ASP A 343 15.03 21.75 -6.49
CA ASP A 343 14.65 20.35 -6.71
C ASP A 343 13.49 20.20 -7.70
N ASP A 344 12.49 21.09 -7.68
CA ASP A 344 11.40 21.10 -8.67
C ASP A 344 11.92 21.30 -10.10
N ASP A 345 12.86 22.23 -10.30
CA ASP A 345 13.45 22.49 -11.61
C ASP A 345 14.30 21.29 -12.08
N ARG A 346 15.06 20.65 -11.18
CA ARG A 346 15.81 19.42 -11.48
C ARG A 346 14.90 18.25 -11.87
N ILE A 347 13.77 18.08 -11.17
CA ILE A 347 12.78 17.04 -11.50
C ILE A 347 12.18 17.32 -12.88
N ARG A 348 11.84 18.58 -13.17
CA ARG A 348 11.29 18.98 -14.48
C ARG A 348 12.26 18.69 -15.62
N GLU A 349 13.53 19.09 -15.49
CA GLU A 349 14.56 18.83 -16.51
C GLU A 349 14.75 17.32 -16.74
N ARG A 350 14.75 16.53 -15.67
CA ARG A 350 14.86 15.07 -15.79
C ARG A 350 13.63 14.45 -16.47
N ASP A 351 12.43 14.93 -16.13
CA ASP A 351 11.19 14.47 -16.77
C ASP A 351 11.17 14.80 -18.27
N GLU A 352 11.62 15.99 -18.66
CA GLU A 352 11.77 16.39 -20.06
C GLU A 352 12.76 15.46 -20.80
N ASN A 353 13.93 15.21 -20.20
CA ASN A 353 14.92 14.27 -20.74
C ASN A 353 14.36 12.84 -20.83
N PHE A 354 13.62 12.40 -19.83
CA PHE A 354 12.97 11.09 -19.81
C PHE A 354 11.95 10.97 -20.95
N VAL A 355 11.07 11.95 -21.11
CA VAL A 355 10.06 11.98 -22.18
C VAL A 355 10.74 11.99 -23.55
N GLN A 356 11.85 12.71 -23.71
CA GLN A 356 12.61 12.71 -24.95
C GLN A 356 13.19 11.32 -25.26
N ASN A 357 13.71 10.60 -24.25
CA ASN A 357 14.19 9.23 -24.41
C ASN A 357 13.06 8.26 -24.78
N VAL A 358 11.88 8.40 -24.18
CA VAL A 358 10.69 7.62 -24.55
C VAL A 358 10.30 7.88 -26.01
N LYS A 359 10.26 9.15 -26.43
CA LYS A 359 9.96 9.52 -27.83
C LYS A 359 10.96 8.94 -28.81
N SER A 360 12.27 9.05 -28.52
CA SER A 360 13.31 8.44 -29.36
C SER A 360 13.15 6.92 -29.47
N LEU A 361 12.83 6.22 -28.37
CA LEU A 361 12.57 4.78 -28.45
C LEU A 361 11.34 4.43 -29.32
N ILE A 362 10.30 5.28 -29.31
CA ILE A 362 9.11 5.07 -30.13
C ILE A 362 9.37 5.38 -31.60
N GLU A 363 10.03 6.51 -31.87
CA GLU A 363 10.26 7.04 -33.23
C GLU A 363 11.41 6.33 -33.95
N ASP A 364 12.53 6.07 -33.26
CA ASP A 364 13.76 5.54 -33.85
C ASP A 364 13.87 4.00 -33.75
N ASP A 365 13.44 3.43 -32.60
CA ASP A 365 13.56 2.01 -32.29
C ASP A 365 12.23 1.23 -32.47
N GLU A 366 11.17 1.89 -32.97
CA GLU A 366 9.82 1.34 -33.16
C GLU A 366 9.18 0.74 -31.88
N ALA A 367 9.55 1.26 -30.70
CA ALA A 367 8.91 0.85 -29.45
C ALA A 367 7.44 1.27 -29.41
N SER A 368 6.63 0.53 -28.66
CA SER A 368 5.20 0.78 -28.51
C SER A 368 4.84 0.89 -27.03
N ILE A 369 4.20 1.99 -26.65
CA ILE A 369 3.63 2.21 -25.31
C ILE A 369 2.79 1.01 -24.86
N ARG A 370 1.94 0.49 -25.76
CA ARG A 370 1.04 -0.64 -25.48
C ARG A 370 1.79 -1.95 -25.32
N LYS A 371 2.67 -2.29 -26.26
CA LYS A 371 3.43 -3.56 -26.21
C LYS A 371 4.50 -3.60 -25.13
N ALA A 372 4.93 -2.43 -24.64
CA ALA A 372 5.85 -2.32 -23.51
C ALA A 372 5.13 -2.23 -22.16
N PHE A 373 3.79 -2.17 -22.14
CA PHE A 373 2.96 -2.08 -20.92
C PHE A 373 3.36 -0.94 -19.98
N VAL A 374 3.82 0.18 -20.52
CA VAL A 374 4.39 1.27 -19.71
C VAL A 374 3.33 2.01 -18.89
N LEU A 375 2.07 2.01 -19.32
CA LEU A 375 0.96 2.56 -18.53
C LEU A 375 0.77 1.78 -17.21
N HIS A 376 0.99 0.47 -17.22
CA HIS A 376 0.88 -0.39 -16.02
C HIS A 376 1.93 -0.03 -14.98
N CYS A 377 3.15 0.28 -15.42
CA CYS A 377 4.23 0.75 -14.54
C CYS A 377 3.87 2.10 -13.94
N ALA A 378 3.52 3.10 -14.75
CA ALA A 378 3.15 4.42 -14.24
C ALA A 378 1.96 4.35 -13.27
N ALA A 379 0.98 3.48 -13.54
CA ALA A 379 -0.15 3.22 -12.66
C ALA A 379 0.25 2.54 -11.34
N ARG A 380 1.11 1.51 -11.38
CA ARG A 380 1.62 0.83 -10.18
C ARG A 380 2.29 1.78 -9.20
N PHE A 381 3.04 2.76 -9.71
CA PHE A 381 3.72 3.78 -8.89
C PHE A 381 2.87 5.04 -8.64
N ARG A 382 1.64 5.09 -9.16
CA ARG A 382 0.69 6.22 -9.02
C ARG A 382 1.26 7.55 -9.51
N LEU A 383 2.05 7.50 -10.57
CA LEU A 383 2.70 8.69 -11.15
C LEU A 383 1.76 9.35 -12.15
N ASN A 384 0.78 10.12 -11.64
CA ASN A 384 -0.29 10.74 -12.41
C ASN A 384 0.20 11.51 -13.65
N ASP A 385 1.17 12.40 -13.47
CA ASP A 385 1.68 13.24 -14.56
C ASP A 385 2.36 12.40 -15.64
N LEU A 386 3.16 11.42 -15.22
CA LEU A 386 3.85 10.53 -16.12
C LEU A 386 2.86 9.64 -16.89
N PHE A 387 1.80 9.17 -16.22
CA PHE A 387 0.74 8.41 -16.86
C PHE A 387 0.05 9.24 -17.95
N ASP A 388 -0.23 10.52 -17.71
CA ASP A 388 -0.84 11.40 -18.71
C ASP A 388 0.06 11.61 -19.91
N VAL A 389 1.36 11.89 -19.68
CA VAL A 389 2.32 12.07 -20.77
C VAL A 389 2.41 10.79 -21.62
N LEU A 390 2.51 9.62 -20.98
CA LEU A 390 2.57 8.34 -21.70
C LEU A 390 1.28 8.03 -22.44
N LEU A 391 0.12 8.34 -21.86
CA LEU A 391 -1.17 8.15 -22.51
C LEU A 391 -1.35 9.12 -23.68
N ASP A 392 -0.78 10.32 -23.60
CA ASP A 392 -0.84 11.28 -24.70
C ASP A 392 -0.03 10.85 -25.92
N LEU A 393 1.01 10.04 -25.72
CA LEU A 393 1.76 9.37 -26.79
C LEU A 393 0.98 8.21 -27.43
N VAL A 394 -0.13 7.75 -26.83
CA VAL A 394 -1.04 6.78 -27.44
C VAL A 394 -2.01 7.48 -28.39
N PRO A 395 -2.18 7.00 -29.63
CA PRO A 395 -3.18 7.52 -30.56
C PRO A 395 -4.56 7.61 -29.91
N ALA A 396 -5.26 8.73 -30.11
CA ALA A 396 -6.51 9.02 -29.39
C ALA A 396 -7.57 7.90 -29.52
N ASN A 397 -7.66 7.27 -30.68
CA ASN A 397 -8.56 6.14 -30.96
C ASN A 397 -8.17 4.84 -30.23
N GLU A 398 -6.94 4.72 -29.73
CA GLU A 398 -6.43 3.55 -29.01
C GLU A 398 -6.33 3.74 -27.50
N ARG A 399 -6.47 4.97 -26.98
CA ARG A 399 -6.32 5.27 -25.54
C ARG A 399 -7.23 4.41 -24.67
N LYS A 400 -8.50 4.25 -25.05
CA LYS A 400 -9.45 3.38 -24.33
C LYS A 400 -9.03 1.91 -24.32
N ALA A 401 -8.43 1.42 -25.41
CA ALA A 401 -7.90 0.07 -25.43
C ALA A 401 -6.67 -0.04 -24.52
N ALA A 402 -5.74 0.91 -24.60
CA ALA A 402 -4.50 0.92 -23.82
C ALA A 402 -4.74 0.93 -22.30
N ILE A 403 -5.73 1.68 -21.81
CA ILE A 403 -6.07 1.71 -20.36
C ILE A 403 -6.79 0.45 -19.87
N ASN A 404 -7.35 -0.35 -20.77
CA ASN A 404 -8.07 -1.60 -20.45
C ASN A 404 -7.27 -2.84 -20.85
N GLU A 405 -6.09 -2.66 -21.44
CA GLU A 405 -5.24 -3.75 -21.91
C GLU A 405 -4.60 -4.45 -20.72
N VAL A 406 -4.62 -5.78 -20.76
CA VAL A 406 -3.96 -6.62 -19.78
C VAL A 406 -2.47 -6.72 -20.14
N ASP A 407 -1.56 -6.65 -19.17
CA ASP A 407 -0.12 -6.86 -19.40
C ASP A 407 0.23 -8.35 -19.52
N PHE A 408 1.52 -8.68 -19.57
CA PHE A 408 2.02 -10.06 -19.55
C PHE A 408 1.82 -10.78 -18.20
N CYS A 409 1.48 -10.03 -17.15
CA CYS A 409 0.96 -10.52 -15.86
C CYS A 409 -0.58 -10.43 -15.81
N GLY A 410 -1.19 -10.11 -16.94
CA GLY A 410 -2.55 -9.66 -17.24
C GLY A 410 -3.32 -8.85 -16.21
N CYS A 411 -2.58 -7.97 -15.56
CA CYS A 411 -3.14 -6.86 -14.84
C CYS A 411 -3.52 -5.78 -15.86
N THR A 412 -4.62 -5.07 -15.66
CA THR A 412 -4.83 -3.78 -16.33
C THR A 412 -4.10 -2.68 -15.55
N PRO A 413 -3.86 -1.48 -16.13
CA PRO A 413 -3.32 -0.36 -15.38
C PRO A 413 -4.17 -0.01 -14.14
N LEU A 414 -5.49 -0.12 -14.24
CA LEU A 414 -6.39 0.08 -13.09
C LEU A 414 -6.13 -0.95 -11.99
N PHE A 415 -5.96 -2.22 -12.37
CA PHE A 415 -5.68 -3.30 -11.44
C PHE A 415 -4.31 -3.12 -10.77
N THR A 416 -3.27 -2.75 -11.51
CA THR A 416 -1.94 -2.51 -10.92
C THR A 416 -1.93 -1.32 -9.95
N ALA A 417 -2.70 -0.27 -10.23
CA ALA A 417 -2.91 0.82 -9.29
C ALA A 417 -3.62 0.36 -8.00
N ALA A 418 -4.67 -0.47 -8.12
CA ALA A 418 -5.42 -1.00 -6.99
C ALA A 418 -4.59 -1.96 -6.10
N GLN A 419 -3.66 -2.73 -6.68
CA GLN A 419 -2.80 -3.65 -5.93
C GLN A 419 -1.77 -2.97 -5.02
N SER A 420 -1.46 -1.69 -5.26
CA SER A 420 -0.45 -0.98 -4.48
C SER A 420 -1.00 -0.66 -3.07
N VAL A 421 -0.54 -1.39 -2.04
CA VAL A 421 -0.93 -1.11 -0.64
C VAL A 421 -0.35 0.26 -0.23
N PRO A 422 -1.19 1.23 0.17
CA PRO A 422 -0.69 2.52 0.64
C PRO A 422 -0.10 2.39 2.05
N ASP A 423 1.11 2.89 2.26
CA ASP A 423 1.79 2.88 3.57
C ASP A 423 1.24 3.94 4.53
N ASN A 424 0.52 4.92 4.00
CA ASN A 424 -0.08 6.01 4.78
C ASN A 424 -1.30 6.64 4.07
N ILE A 425 -2.03 7.48 4.80
CA ILE A 425 -3.26 8.15 4.32
C ILE A 425 -3.02 9.02 3.08
N GLY A 426 -1.86 9.68 2.98
CA GLY A 426 -1.51 10.48 1.80
C GLY A 426 -1.43 9.62 0.54
N GLN A 427 -0.75 8.48 0.64
CA GLN A 427 -0.67 7.51 -0.46
C GLN A 427 -2.03 6.88 -0.80
N ALA A 428 -2.89 6.67 0.20
CA ALA A 428 -4.24 6.15 -0.02
C ALA A 428 -5.07 7.15 -0.85
N ASN A 429 -4.99 8.44 -0.53
CA ASN A 429 -5.66 9.49 -1.32
C ASN A 429 -5.11 9.54 -2.75
N GLU A 430 -3.78 9.50 -2.93
CA GLU A 430 -3.16 9.42 -4.26
C GLU A 430 -3.68 8.22 -5.07
N GLN A 431 -3.87 7.08 -4.43
CA GLN A 431 -4.42 5.87 -5.05
C GLN A 431 -5.88 6.07 -5.44
N TYR A 432 -6.72 6.63 -4.56
CA TYR A 432 -8.13 6.91 -4.87
C TYR A 432 -8.26 7.91 -6.02
N ASP A 433 -7.49 9.00 -6.01
CA ASP A 433 -7.50 10.02 -7.05
C ASP A 433 -7.06 9.43 -8.40
N PHE A 434 -6.02 8.59 -8.40
CA PHE A 434 -5.56 7.90 -9.60
C PHE A 434 -6.62 6.93 -10.13
N VAL A 435 -7.21 6.11 -9.26
CA VAL A 435 -8.28 5.16 -9.63
C VAL A 435 -9.49 5.88 -10.19
N GLU A 436 -9.94 6.96 -9.53
CA GLU A 436 -11.08 7.76 -9.99
C GLU A 436 -10.79 8.38 -11.37
N LYS A 437 -9.57 8.88 -11.58
CA LYS A 437 -9.12 9.40 -12.87
C LYS A 437 -9.17 8.34 -13.96
N VAL A 438 -8.58 7.16 -13.73
CA VAL A 438 -8.57 6.07 -14.73
C VAL A 438 -9.98 5.59 -15.04
N LEU A 439 -10.90 5.56 -14.07
CA LEU A 439 -12.31 5.21 -14.28
C LEU A 439 -13.10 6.24 -15.10
N LYS A 440 -12.62 7.49 -15.21
CA LYS A 440 -13.23 8.56 -16.01
C LYS A 440 -12.75 8.59 -17.46
N LEU A 441 -11.68 7.88 -17.79
CA LEU A 441 -11.13 7.73 -19.15
C LEU A 441 -11.83 6.60 -19.91
#